data_AF-A0A839NKF8-F1
#
_entry.id   AF-A0A839NKF8-F1
#
_cell.length_a   1.000
_cell.length_b   1.000
_cell.length_c   1.000
_cell.angle_alpha   90.00
_cell.angle_beta   90.00
_cell.angle_gamma   90.00
#
_symmetry.space_group_name_H-M   'P 1'
#
loop_
_entity.id
_entity.type
_entity.pdbx_description
1 polymer ?
#
loop_
_entity_poly.entity_id
_entity_poly.type
_entity_poly.pdbx_seq_one_letter_code
_entity_poly.pdbx_strand_id
1 'polypeptide(L)'
;MKYQFTLPNFPESIFEMKYSTWFGEQSLYKDDVPMERSSEKGKPFLIPTKSGEVLKAYPKKDFPSIVQALEIDQIQHNIVEKLRWYDFAIALLPFCLVFIFNGKSILVAIALVAFLNNLDILRSNNTTKNKYLKVIGQTALIAALYFVVIQLLDLLK
;
A
#
# COMPACT_ATOMS: atom_id res chain seq x y z
N MET A 1 1.41 -4.53 6.01
CA MET A 1 2.01 -3.18 6.10
C MET A 1 1.60 -2.54 7.41
N LYS A 2 2.43 -1.66 7.98
CA LYS A 2 2.16 -0.96 9.24
C LYS A 2 2.30 0.54 9.00
N TYR A 3 1.34 1.32 9.49
CA TYR A 3 1.35 2.77 9.39
C TYR A 3 1.06 3.37 10.76
N GLN A 4 1.91 4.29 11.18
CA GLN A 4 1.73 5.06 12.41
C GLN A 4 1.29 6.47 12.06
N PHE A 5 0.30 6.98 12.78
CA PHE A 5 -0.32 8.28 12.52
C PHE A 5 -0.99 8.81 13.80
N THR A 6 -1.32 10.10 13.78
CA THR A 6 -2.07 10.79 14.82
C THR A 6 -3.42 11.22 14.28
N LEU A 7 -4.43 11.30 15.15
CA LEU A 7 -5.75 11.81 14.80
C LEU A 7 -6.04 13.11 15.56
N PRO A 8 -6.61 14.14 14.91
CA PRO A 8 -6.95 15.41 15.58
C PRO A 8 -7.85 15.23 16.81
N ASN A 9 -8.78 14.28 16.77
CA ASN A 9 -9.68 13.94 17.88
C ASN A 9 -8.95 13.30 19.07
N PHE A 10 -7.70 12.86 18.89
CA PHE A 10 -6.89 12.15 19.87
C PHE A 10 -5.43 12.65 19.83
N PRO A 11 -5.18 13.93 20.19
CA PRO A 11 -3.87 14.56 19.97
C PRO A 11 -2.74 13.94 20.79
N GLU A 12 -3.06 13.22 21.87
CA GLU A 12 -2.09 12.57 22.75
C GLU A 12 -1.87 11.08 22.44
N SER A 13 -2.64 10.50 21.51
CA SER A 13 -2.55 9.07 21.19
C SER A 13 -1.82 8.82 19.88
N ILE A 14 -1.10 7.70 19.83
CA ILE A 14 -0.50 7.18 18.61
C ILE A 14 -1.35 6.04 18.10
N PHE A 15 -1.73 6.10 16.83
CA PHE A 15 -2.45 5.03 16.16
C PHE A 15 -1.50 4.21 15.30
N GLU A 16 -1.66 2.89 15.33
CA GLU A 16 -1.02 1.98 14.39
C GLU A 16 -2.08 1.22 13.61
N MET A 17 -2.01 1.28 12.29
CA MET A 17 -2.86 0.52 11.42
C MET A 17 -2.05 -0.54 10.68
N LYS A 18 -2.48 -1.79 10.81
CA LYS A 18 -1.91 -2.95 10.12
C LYS A 18 -2.84 -3.38 9.00
N TYR A 19 -2.26 -3.63 7.83
CA TYR A 19 -2.98 -4.09 6.65
C TYR A 19 -2.36 -5.35 6.07
N SER A 20 -3.20 -6.33 5.76
CA SER A 20 -2.84 -7.48 4.94
C SER A 20 -3.29 -7.24 3.50
N THR A 21 -2.33 -7.06 2.58
CA THR A 21 -2.62 -6.89 1.15
C THR A 21 -3.24 -8.15 0.54
N TRP A 22 -2.94 -9.33 1.10
CA TRP A 22 -3.41 -10.62 0.61
C TRP A 22 -4.81 -10.99 1.10
N PHE A 23 -5.09 -10.78 2.38
CA PHE A 23 -6.37 -11.17 2.99
C PHE A 23 -7.36 -10.00 3.12
N GLY A 24 -6.92 -8.77 2.81
CA GLY A 24 -7.74 -7.56 2.97
C GLY A 24 -8.04 -7.21 4.42
N GLU A 25 -7.49 -7.96 5.38
CA GLU A 25 -7.66 -7.73 6.81
C GLU A 25 -6.98 -6.43 7.24
N GLN A 26 -7.62 -5.75 8.18
CA GLN A 26 -7.16 -4.47 8.70
C GLN A 26 -7.34 -4.50 10.22
N SER A 27 -6.30 -4.09 10.94
CA SER A 27 -6.30 -4.00 12.40
C SER A 27 -5.84 -2.61 12.80
N LEU A 28 -6.63 -1.94 13.65
CA LEU A 28 -6.29 -0.64 14.21
C LEU A 28 -5.89 -0.82 15.67
N TYR A 29 -4.84 -0.13 16.08
CA TYR A 29 -4.37 -0.04 17.44
C TYR A 29 -4.32 1.43 17.85
N LYS A 30 -4.67 1.72 19.09
CA LYS A 30 -4.51 3.02 19.74
C LYS A 30 -3.66 2.78 20.98
N ASP A 31 -2.48 3.39 21.03
CA ASP A 31 -1.55 3.24 22.16
C ASP A 31 -1.29 1.75 22.48
N ASP A 32 -0.99 0.96 21.43
CA ASP A 32 -0.79 -0.51 21.45
C ASP A 32 -2.02 -1.36 21.83
N VAL A 33 -3.16 -0.76 22.15
CA VAL A 33 -4.42 -1.47 22.42
C VAL A 33 -5.17 -1.72 21.11
N PRO A 34 -5.58 -2.96 20.79
CA PRO A 34 -6.37 -3.25 19.59
C PRO A 34 -7.78 -2.65 19.68
N MET A 35 -8.22 -1.98 18.62
CA MET A 35 -9.57 -1.44 18.50
C MET A 35 -10.53 -2.47 17.92
N GLU A 36 -11.69 -2.61 18.56
CA GLU A 36 -12.74 -3.51 18.10
C GLU A 36 -13.38 -3.02 16.81
N ARG A 37 -13.98 -3.95 16.06
CA ARG A 37 -14.77 -3.65 14.88
C ARG A 37 -16.25 -3.87 15.15
N SER A 38 -17.05 -2.92 14.69
CA SER A 38 -18.51 -3.08 14.65
C SER A 38 -18.92 -4.06 13.54
N SER A 39 -20.05 -4.75 13.75
CA SER A 39 -20.69 -5.62 12.77
C SER A 39 -21.54 -4.85 11.74
N GLU A 40 -21.68 -3.54 11.91
CA GLU A 40 -22.48 -2.70 11.01
C GLU A 40 -21.85 -2.53 9.61
N LYS A 41 -22.63 -1.99 8.67
CA LYS A 41 -22.19 -1.72 7.29
C LYS A 41 -20.95 -0.82 7.30
N GLY A 42 -19.91 -1.24 6.57
CA GLY A 42 -18.63 -0.54 6.53
C GLY A 42 -17.64 -0.95 7.63
N LYS A 43 -18.07 -1.77 8.61
CA LYS A 43 -17.23 -2.37 9.66
C LYS A 43 -16.25 -1.37 10.30
N PRO A 44 -16.75 -0.22 10.82
CA PRO A 44 -15.89 0.78 11.43
C PRO A 44 -15.17 0.22 12.65
N PHE A 45 -13.99 0.78 12.91
CA PHE A 45 -13.32 0.61 14.19
C PHE A 45 -13.99 1.49 15.24
N LEU A 46 -14.15 0.93 16.43
CA LEU A 46 -14.74 1.61 17.59
C LEU A 46 -13.60 2.17 18.43
N ILE A 47 -13.52 3.50 18.54
CA ILE A 47 -12.45 4.20 19.26
C ILE A 47 -13.05 4.93 20.46
N PRO A 48 -12.81 4.44 21.70
CA PRO A 48 -13.27 5.12 22.91
C PRO A 48 -12.59 6.48 23.10
N THR A 49 -13.36 7.50 23.46
CA THR A 49 -12.90 8.83 23.85
C THR A 49 -12.70 8.94 25.36
N LYS A 50 -12.01 9.99 25.81
CA LYS A 50 -11.87 10.30 27.24
C LYS A 50 -13.21 10.68 27.90
N SER A 51 -14.20 11.14 27.12
CA SER A 51 -15.55 11.49 27.59
C SER A 51 -16.47 10.26 27.77
N GLY A 52 -16.03 9.06 27.39
CA GLY A 52 -16.85 7.85 27.43
C GLY A 52 -17.69 7.62 26.17
N GLU A 53 -17.61 8.51 25.19
CA GLU A 53 -18.21 8.31 23.86
C GLU A 53 -17.36 7.36 23.02
N VAL A 54 -17.97 6.76 21.99
CA VAL A 54 -17.27 5.88 21.04
C VAL A 54 -17.35 6.49 19.65
N LEU A 55 -16.20 6.90 19.12
CA LEU A 55 -16.08 7.37 17.75
C LEU A 55 -15.97 6.18 16.79
N LYS A 56 -16.64 6.30 15.65
CA LYS A 56 -16.61 5.31 14.58
C LYS A 56 -15.64 5.75 13.49
N ALA A 57 -14.58 4.97 13.29
CA ALA A 57 -13.59 5.20 12.24
C ALA A 57 -13.79 4.21 11.10
N TYR A 58 -14.32 4.70 9.97
CA TYR A 58 -14.58 3.87 8.80
C TYR A 58 -13.34 3.78 7.91
N PRO A 59 -12.85 2.57 7.61
CA PRO A 59 -11.77 2.41 6.64
C PRO A 59 -12.27 2.76 5.23
N LYS A 60 -11.63 3.73 4.60
CA LYS A 60 -11.89 4.14 3.20
C LYS A 60 -10.66 3.89 2.35
N LYS A 61 -10.91 3.51 1.09
CA LYS A 61 -9.89 3.46 0.04
C LYS A 61 -9.98 4.78 -0.74
N ASP A 62 -8.94 5.59 -0.73
CA ASP A 62 -8.89 6.80 -1.56
C ASP A 62 -8.33 6.49 -2.97
N PHE A 63 -8.76 7.23 -3.98
CA PHE A 63 -8.34 7.12 -5.39
C PHE A 63 -7.55 8.38 -5.79
N PRO A 64 -6.43 8.33 -6.55
CA PRO A 64 -5.97 7.29 -7.47
C PRO A 64 -4.83 6.48 -6.86
N SER A 65 -5.13 5.72 -5.81
CA SER A 65 -4.37 4.57 -5.30
C SER A 65 -4.69 4.48 -3.83
N ILE A 66 -5.06 3.30 -3.31
CA ILE A 66 -4.38 2.57 -2.21
C ILE A 66 -3.86 3.45 -1.04
N VAL A 67 -4.42 4.63 -0.81
CA VAL A 67 -4.13 5.54 0.28
C VAL A 67 -5.21 5.23 1.27
N GLN A 68 -4.73 4.70 2.38
CA GLN A 68 -5.59 4.17 3.39
C GLN A 68 -6.03 5.36 4.23
N ALA A 69 -7.34 5.55 4.32
CA ALA A 69 -7.91 6.64 5.06
C ALA A 69 -8.88 6.10 6.10
N LEU A 70 -9.02 6.85 7.20
CA LEU A 70 -10.10 6.68 8.14
C LEU A 70 -11.04 7.85 8.01
N GLU A 71 -12.32 7.57 7.83
CA GLU A 71 -13.37 8.57 7.92
C GLU A 71 -13.93 8.56 9.34
N ILE A 72 -13.84 9.70 10.02
CA ILE A 72 -14.37 9.92 11.37
C ILE A 72 -15.22 11.19 11.26
N ASP A 73 -16.47 11.14 11.73
CA ASP A 73 -17.40 12.28 11.66
C ASP A 73 -17.52 12.90 10.25
N GLN A 74 -17.54 12.04 9.21
CA GLN A 74 -17.58 12.42 7.78
C GLN A 74 -16.33 13.16 7.28
N ILE A 75 -15.29 13.29 8.10
CA ILE A 75 -14.00 13.87 7.72
C ILE A 75 -13.02 12.74 7.40
N GLN A 76 -12.43 12.80 6.21
CA GLN A 76 -11.44 11.82 5.77
C GLN A 76 -10.03 12.19 6.25
N HIS A 77 -9.45 11.30 7.06
CA HIS A 77 -8.08 11.39 7.55
C HIS A 77 -7.19 10.41 6.80
N ASN A 78 -6.20 10.93 6.07
CA ASN A 78 -5.21 10.08 5.39
C ASN A 78 -4.24 9.50 6.42
N ILE A 79 -4.12 8.17 6.44
CA ILE A 79 -3.23 7.43 7.34
C ILE A 79 -1.82 7.34 6.76
N VAL A 80 -1.70 7.52 5.45
CA VAL A 80 -0.45 7.37 4.70
C VAL A 80 -0.18 8.66 3.95
N GLU A 81 1.10 9.06 3.90
CA GLU A 81 1.53 10.18 3.07
C GLU A 81 1.20 9.94 1.60
N LYS A 82 0.82 11.03 0.92
CA LYS A 82 0.64 11.01 -0.53
C LYS A 82 2.00 10.84 -1.21
N LEU A 83 2.06 9.90 -2.15
CA LEU A 83 3.25 9.73 -3.00
C LEU A 83 3.47 10.99 -3.84
N ARG A 84 4.74 11.34 -4.04
CA ARG A 84 5.11 12.44 -4.93
C ARG A 84 4.96 11.98 -6.36
N TRP A 85 4.77 12.91 -7.30
CA TRP A 85 4.55 12.57 -8.72
C TRP A 85 5.67 11.69 -9.29
N TYR A 86 6.93 11.92 -8.89
CA TYR A 86 8.06 11.12 -9.37
C TYR A 86 8.12 9.73 -8.75
N ASP A 87 7.52 9.50 -7.58
CA ASP A 87 7.40 8.16 -7.02
C ASP A 87 6.49 7.30 -7.93
N PHE A 88 5.46 7.88 -8.55
CA PHE A 88 4.65 7.20 -9.57
C PHE A 88 5.45 6.88 -10.83
N ALA A 89 6.26 7.83 -11.31
CA ALA A 89 7.12 7.61 -12.49
C ALA A 89 8.12 6.47 -12.25
N ILE A 90 8.73 6.41 -11.06
CA ILE A 90 9.67 5.35 -10.68
C ILE A 90 8.94 4.00 -10.53
N ALA A 91 7.73 3.99 -9.97
CA ALA A 91 6.96 2.76 -9.84
C ALA A 91 6.64 2.12 -11.21
N LEU A 92 6.50 2.93 -12.27
CA LEU A 92 6.19 2.49 -13.64
C LEU A 92 7.36 1.83 -14.38
N LEU A 93 8.59 1.86 -13.85
CA LEU A 93 9.76 1.26 -14.50
C LEU A 93 9.58 -0.18 -15.02
N PRO A 94 8.85 -1.10 -14.34
CA PRO A 94 8.62 -2.45 -14.85
C PRO A 94 7.87 -2.48 -16.20
N PHE A 95 7.08 -1.46 -16.54
CA PHE A 95 6.41 -1.39 -17.85
C PHE A 95 7.39 -1.12 -18.99
N CYS A 96 8.54 -0.49 -18.74
CA CYS A 96 9.58 -0.34 -19.76
C CYS A 96 10.06 -1.70 -20.27
N LEU A 97 10.10 -2.72 -19.40
CA LEU A 97 10.49 -4.07 -19.77
C LEU A 97 9.53 -4.71 -20.78
N VAL A 98 8.23 -4.40 -20.70
CA VAL A 98 7.22 -4.91 -21.65
C VAL A 98 7.58 -4.48 -23.08
N PHE A 99 8.00 -3.24 -23.26
CA PHE A 99 8.41 -2.72 -24.57
C PHE A 99 9.75 -3.31 -25.03
N ILE A 100 10.74 -3.41 -24.13
CA ILE A 100 12.07 -3.96 -24.44
C ILE A 100 11.98 -5.41 -24.94
N PHE A 101 11.05 -6.20 -24.39
CA PHE A 101 10.91 -7.63 -24.68
C PHE A 101 9.77 -7.97 -25.65
N ASN A 102 9.35 -7.03 -26.50
CA ASN A 102 8.30 -7.23 -27.51
C ASN A 102 6.98 -7.81 -26.95
N GLY A 103 6.60 -7.36 -25.75
CA GLY A 103 5.21 -7.23 -25.29
C GLY A 103 4.26 -8.40 -25.50
N LYS A 104 4.50 -9.56 -24.87
CA LYS A 104 3.46 -10.57 -24.68
C LYS A 104 2.50 -10.15 -23.55
N SER A 105 1.21 -10.51 -23.65
CA SER A 105 0.17 -10.18 -22.66
C SER A 105 0.55 -10.56 -21.22
N ILE A 106 1.28 -11.65 -21.04
CA ILE A 106 1.77 -12.09 -19.73
C ILE A 106 2.77 -11.11 -19.09
N LEU A 107 3.56 -10.39 -19.89
CA LEU A 107 4.51 -9.39 -19.40
C LEU A 107 3.79 -8.16 -18.85
N VAL A 108 2.65 -7.79 -19.43
CA VAL A 108 1.82 -6.68 -18.95
C VAL A 108 1.27 -6.98 -17.55
N ALA A 109 0.78 -8.20 -17.33
CA ALA A 109 0.25 -8.61 -16.03
C ALA A 109 1.31 -8.58 -14.93
N ILE A 110 2.51 -9.10 -15.22
CA ILE A 110 3.61 -9.12 -14.26
C ILE A 110 4.13 -7.69 -14.01
N ALA A 111 4.21 -6.83 -15.05
CA ALA A 111 4.56 -5.42 -14.89
C ALA A 111 3.54 -4.67 -14.01
N LEU A 112 2.25 -4.97 -14.13
CA LEU A 112 1.20 -4.39 -13.28
C LEU A 112 1.39 -4.79 -11.81
N VAL A 113 1.60 -6.08 -11.52
CA VAL A 113 1.85 -6.55 -10.14
C VAL A 113 3.11 -5.89 -9.57
N ALA A 114 4.17 -5.79 -10.37
CA ALA A 114 5.41 -5.15 -9.97
C ALA A 114 5.23 -3.66 -9.66
N PHE A 115 4.47 -2.95 -10.50
CA PHE A 115 4.11 -1.54 -10.29
C PHE A 115 3.37 -1.34 -8.97
N LEU A 116 2.36 -2.17 -8.68
CA LEU A 116 1.60 -2.09 -7.43
C LEU A 116 2.50 -2.31 -6.21
N ASN A 117 3.38 -3.31 -6.26
CA ASN A 117 4.37 -3.56 -5.21
C ASN A 117 5.37 -2.41 -5.05
N ASN A 118 5.80 -1.77 -6.14
CA ASN A 118 6.70 -0.62 -6.10
C ASN A 118 6.03 0.59 -5.41
N LEU A 119 4.75 0.86 -5.71
CA LEU A 119 3.98 1.90 -5.00
C LEU A 119 3.95 1.65 -3.50
N ASP A 120 3.75 0.39 -3.10
CA ASP A 120 3.71 -0.04 -1.72
C ASP A 120 5.07 0.12 -1.01
N ILE A 121 6.17 -0.23 -1.68
CA ILE A 121 7.53 0.02 -1.18
C ILE A 121 7.78 1.52 -0.98
N LEU A 122 7.38 2.35 -1.95
CA LEU A 122 7.59 3.80 -1.90
C LEU A 122 6.77 4.47 -0.78
N ARG A 123 5.60 3.91 -0.44
CA ARG A 123 4.76 4.35 0.70
C ARG A 123 5.22 3.84 2.06
N SER A 124 6.11 2.85 2.13
CA SER A 124 6.53 2.28 3.42
C SER A 124 7.27 3.30 4.31
N ASN A 125 7.38 3.06 5.62
CA ASN A 125 8.16 3.93 6.51
C ASN A 125 9.69 3.68 6.46
N ASN A 126 10.19 3.09 5.37
CA ASN A 126 11.63 2.87 5.18
C ASN A 126 12.37 4.19 4.92
N THR A 127 13.69 4.22 5.14
CA THR A 127 14.51 5.37 4.72
C THR A 127 14.43 5.57 3.20
N THR A 128 14.51 6.82 2.75
CA THR A 128 14.41 7.19 1.32
C THR A 128 15.33 6.36 0.42
N LYS A 129 16.59 6.18 0.83
CA LYS A 129 17.57 5.36 0.10
C LYS A 129 17.12 3.89 -0.01
N ASN A 130 16.62 3.31 1.08
CA ASN A 130 16.18 1.92 1.10
C ASN A 130 14.95 1.69 0.22
N LYS A 131 14.03 2.67 0.12
CA LYS A 131 12.86 2.57 -0.76
C LYS A 131 13.26 2.43 -2.22
N TYR A 132 14.08 3.35 -2.73
CA TYR A 132 14.48 3.32 -4.13
C TYR A 132 15.37 2.13 -4.47
N LEU A 133 16.27 1.74 -3.56
CA LEU A 133 17.09 0.54 -3.75
C LEU A 133 16.23 -0.72 -3.87
N LYS A 134 15.18 -0.85 -3.05
CA LYS A 134 14.22 -1.98 -3.15
C LYS A 134 13.47 -1.97 -4.48
N VAL A 135 12.99 -0.82 -4.95
CA VAL A 135 12.31 -0.71 -6.25
C VAL A 135 13.22 -1.07 -7.40
N ILE A 136 14.46 -0.57 -7.40
CA ILE A 136 15.47 -0.90 -8.42
C ILE A 136 15.80 -2.39 -8.38
N GLY A 137 16.05 -2.95 -7.19
CA GLY A 137 16.35 -4.37 -7.02
C GLY A 137 15.20 -5.27 -7.49
N GLN A 138 13.96 -4.94 -7.16
CA GLN A 138 12.78 -5.66 -7.63
C GLN A 138 12.64 -5.57 -9.15
N THR A 139 12.83 -4.39 -9.73
CA THR A 139 12.75 -4.19 -11.19
C THR A 139 13.84 -4.99 -11.92
N ALA A 140 15.06 -5.00 -11.38
CA ALA A 140 16.17 -5.79 -11.92
C ALA A 140 15.92 -7.30 -11.83
N LEU A 141 15.40 -7.78 -10.70
CA LEU A 141 15.04 -9.20 -10.53
C LEU A 141 13.98 -9.63 -11.55
N ILE A 142 12.95 -8.82 -11.74
CA ILE A 142 11.90 -9.08 -12.74
C ILE A 142 12.49 -9.10 -14.15
N ALA A 143 13.37 -8.15 -14.48
CA ALA A 143 14.05 -8.13 -15.77
C ALA A 143 14.89 -9.40 -16.01
N ALA A 144 15.62 -9.87 -14.99
CA ALA A 144 16.40 -11.11 -15.08
C ALA A 144 15.51 -12.33 -15.28
N LEU A 145 14.41 -12.44 -14.53
CA LEU A 145 13.43 -13.53 -14.69
C LEU A 145 12.82 -13.53 -16.08
N TYR A 146 12.48 -12.36 -16.62
CA TYR A 146 11.98 -12.25 -17.99
C TYR A 146 13.00 -12.70 -19.03
N PHE A 147 14.25 -12.27 -18.90
CA PHE A 147 15.31 -12.70 -19.79
C PHE A 147 15.40 -14.22 -19.83
N VAL A 148 15.41 -14.89 -18.68
CA VAL A 148 15.44 -16.36 -18.59
C VAL A 148 14.22 -16.99 -19.25
N VAL A 149 13.00 -16.51 -18.97
CA VAL A 149 11.77 -17.05 -19.56
C VAL A 149 11.77 -16.95 -21.08
N ILE A 150 12.24 -15.83 -21.63
CA ILE A 150 12.30 -15.63 -23.08
C ILE A 150 13.28 -16.60 -23.72
N GLN A 151 14.49 -16.74 -23.15
CA GLN A 151 15.48 -17.70 -23.64
C GLN A 151 14.94 -19.14 -23.61
N LEU A 152 14.24 -19.53 -22.54
CA LEU A 152 13.61 -20.85 -22.45
C LEU A 152 12.51 -21.06 -23.50
N LEU A 153 11.67 -20.05 -23.74
CA LEU A 153 10.62 -20.14 -24.75
C LEU A 153 11.16 -20.22 -26.17
N ASP A 154 12.30 -19.58 -26.44
CA ASP A 154 12.94 -19.65 -27.76
C ASP A 154 13.67 -20.98 -27.98
N LEU A 155 14.20 -21.61 -26.92
CA LEU A 155 14.77 -22.97 -26.97
C LEU A 155 13.72 -24.08 -27.21
N LEU A 156 12.44 -23.82 -26.89
CA LEU A 156 11.34 -24.77 -27.02
C LEU A 156 10.59 -24.68 -28.37
N LYS A 157 10.99 -23.77 -29.26
CA LYS A 157 10.47 -23.65 -30.63
C LYS A 157 11.37 -24.39 -31.61
#